data_AF-A0A1I0S879-F1
#
_entry.id   AF-A0A1I0S879-F1
#
_cell.length_a   1.000
_cell.length_b   1.000
_cell.length_c   1.000
_cell.angle_alpha   90.00
_cell.angle_beta   90.00
_cell.angle_gamma   90.00
#
_symmetry.space_group_name_H-M   'P 1'
#
loop_
_entity.id
_entity.type
_entity.pdbx_description
1 polymer ?
#
loop_
_entity_poly.entity_id
_entity_poly.type
_entity_poly.pdbx_seq_one_letter_code
_entity_poly.pdbx_strand_id
1 'polypeptide(L)'
;MKKLLAVVTFLCLMNNVFSQSASKDQKIKELMEVTGSGKLGAQISHQLMSSFQTQFPEVPAEFWEKAKAQVKPEEIINLSIPIYAKYYTEEEIVELLKFYKTPIGQKVIQVTPQLMTESMEAGRSWGKKLAENIIQELKEKGYTRE
;
A
#
# COMPACT_ATOMS: atom_id res chain seq x y z
N MET A 1 0.73 -47.60 -24.31
CA MET A 1 -0.08 -47.26 -23.11
C MET A 1 0.69 -46.49 -22.05
N LYS A 2 1.88 -46.92 -21.59
CA LYS A 2 2.69 -46.16 -20.60
C LYS A 2 3.06 -44.73 -21.03
N LYS A 3 3.38 -44.52 -22.32
CA LYS A 3 3.67 -43.18 -22.88
C LYS A 3 2.42 -42.30 -23.05
N LEU A 4 1.23 -42.89 -23.20
CA LEU A 4 -0.03 -42.15 -23.32
C LEU A 4 -0.52 -41.69 -21.93
N LEU A 5 -0.29 -42.52 -20.90
CA LEU A 5 -0.63 -42.21 -19.52
C LEU A 5 0.20 -41.01 -18.99
N ALA A 6 1.49 -40.93 -19.34
CA ALA A 6 2.37 -39.84 -18.91
C ALA A 6 1.99 -38.46 -19.48
N VAL A 7 1.45 -38.42 -20.71
CA VAL A 7 1.02 -37.17 -21.37
C VAL A 7 -0.27 -36.62 -20.75
N VAL A 8 -1.20 -37.50 -20.37
CA VAL A 8 -2.46 -37.11 -19.71
C VAL A 8 -2.19 -36.56 -18.30
N THR A 9 -1.27 -37.14 -17.54
CA THR A 9 -0.92 -36.64 -16.20
C THR A 9 -0.20 -35.28 -16.25
N PHE A 10 0.61 -35.03 -17.28
CA PHE A 10 1.29 -33.74 -17.46
C PHE A 10 0.32 -32.60 -17.84
N LEU A 11 -0.74 -32.90 -18.60
CA LEU A 11 -1.79 -31.92 -18.93
C LEU A 11 -2.68 -31.55 -17.72
N CYS A 12 -2.87 -32.45 -16.75
CA CYS A 12 -3.64 -32.14 -15.53
C CYS A 12 -2.89 -31.23 -14.55
N LEU A 13 -1.55 -31.25 -14.54
CA LEU A 13 -0.74 -30.42 -13.64
C LEU A 13 -0.72 -28.94 -14.06
N MET A 14 -0.72 -28.65 -15.37
CA MET A 14 -0.71 -27.29 -15.89
C MET A 14 -2.04 -26.55 -15.64
N ASN A 15 -3.18 -27.26 -15.66
CA ASN A 15 -4.49 -26.66 -15.41
C ASN A 15 -4.71 -26.31 -13.93
N ASN A 16 -4.11 -27.05 -12.99
CA ASN A 16 -4.24 -26.76 -11.56
C ASN A 16 -3.49 -25.49 -11.16
N VAL A 17 -2.30 -25.24 -11.72
CA VAL A 17 -1.50 -24.05 -11.39
C VAL A 17 -2.21 -22.76 -11.80
N PHE A 18 -2.84 -22.73 -12.98
CA PHE A 18 -3.54 -21.53 -13.47
C PHE A 18 -4.86 -21.27 -12.73
N SER A 19 -5.57 -22.34 -12.33
CA SER A 19 -6.77 -22.24 -11.49
C SER A 19 -6.44 -21.74 -10.07
N GLN A 20 -5.33 -22.24 -9.49
CA GLN A 20 -4.86 -21.84 -8.18
C GLN A 20 -4.35 -20.38 -8.16
N SER A 21 -3.62 -19.94 -9.19
CA SER A 21 -3.18 -18.54 -9.29
C SER A 21 -4.36 -17.58 -9.42
N ALA A 22 -5.35 -17.89 -10.27
CA ALA A 22 -6.55 -17.06 -10.42
C ALA A 22 -7.35 -16.97 -9.12
N SER A 23 -7.45 -18.08 -8.37
CA SER A 23 -8.09 -18.14 -7.06
C SER A 23 -7.36 -17.28 -6.01
N LYS A 24 -6.03 -17.29 -6.00
CA LYS A 24 -5.21 -16.51 -5.08
C LYS A 24 -5.29 -15.01 -5.36
N ASP A 25 -5.21 -14.60 -6.62
CA ASP A 25 -5.26 -13.19 -7.02
C ASP A 25 -6.59 -12.53 -6.64
N GLN A 26 -7.70 -13.27 -6.80
CA GLN A 26 -9.02 -12.80 -6.37
C GLN A 26 -9.09 -12.59 -4.85
N LYS A 27 -8.49 -13.47 -4.05
CA LYS A 27 -8.43 -13.32 -2.59
C LYS A 27 -7.54 -12.16 -2.15
N ILE A 28 -6.41 -11.95 -2.84
CA ILE A 28 -5.56 -10.78 -2.60
C ILE A 28 -6.33 -9.50 -2.90
N LYS A 29 -7.08 -9.46 -4.01
CA LYS A 29 -7.96 -8.34 -4.33
C LYS A 29 -8.99 -8.09 -3.22
N GLU A 30 -9.69 -9.12 -2.75
CA GLU A 30 -10.62 -9.01 -1.62
C GLU A 30 -9.92 -8.46 -0.37
N LEU A 31 -8.72 -8.96 -0.05
CA LEU A 31 -7.94 -8.49 1.10
C LEU A 31 -7.68 -6.99 0.99
N MET A 32 -7.21 -6.51 -0.16
CA MET A 32 -6.92 -5.11 -0.40
C MET A 32 -8.16 -4.21 -0.39
N GLU A 33 -9.31 -4.72 -0.84
CA GLU A 33 -10.60 -4.02 -0.76
C GLU A 33 -11.07 -3.88 0.69
N VAL A 34 -11.00 -4.96 1.47
CA VAL A 34 -11.39 -4.98 2.90
C VAL A 34 -10.48 -4.09 3.73
N THR A 35 -9.18 -4.10 3.49
CA THR A 35 -8.23 -3.23 4.22
C THR A 35 -8.23 -1.79 3.71
N GLY A 36 -8.94 -1.49 2.62
CA GLY A 36 -9.00 -0.14 2.04
C GLY A 36 -7.72 0.33 1.35
N SER A 37 -6.81 -0.58 1.00
CA SER A 37 -5.49 -0.26 0.43
C SER A 37 -5.59 0.50 -0.90
N GLY A 38 -6.55 0.15 -1.76
CA GLY A 38 -6.80 0.88 -3.01
C GLY A 38 -7.25 2.32 -2.78
N LYS A 39 -8.12 2.54 -1.79
CA LYS A 39 -8.59 3.88 -1.42
C LYS A 39 -7.45 4.73 -0.86
N LEU A 40 -6.64 4.15 0.03
CA LEU A 40 -5.47 4.81 0.59
C LEU A 40 -4.48 5.22 -0.50
N GLY A 41 -4.18 4.32 -1.44
CA GLY A 41 -3.33 4.62 -2.59
C GLY A 41 -3.88 5.80 -3.42
N ALA A 42 -5.18 5.79 -3.72
CA ALA A 42 -5.81 6.88 -4.47
C ALA A 42 -5.76 8.22 -3.72
N GLN A 43 -5.95 8.21 -2.40
CA GLN A 43 -5.81 9.41 -1.57
C GLN A 43 -4.40 9.98 -1.60
N ILE A 44 -3.36 9.12 -1.53
CA ILE A 44 -1.96 9.54 -1.65
C ILE A 44 -1.70 10.15 -3.03
N SER A 45 -2.21 9.54 -4.10
CA SER A 45 -2.12 10.10 -5.46
C SER A 45 -2.78 11.48 -5.54
N HIS A 46 -3.98 11.65 -4.99
CA HIS A 46 -4.68 12.94 -4.96
C HIS A 46 -3.92 14.01 -4.16
N GLN A 47 -3.32 13.63 -3.03
CA GLN A 47 -2.46 14.52 -2.23
C GLN A 47 -1.27 15.01 -3.05
N LEU A 48 -0.59 14.10 -3.77
CA LEU A 48 0.54 14.44 -4.64
C LEU A 48 0.11 15.39 -5.77
N MET A 49 -1.03 15.13 -6.40
CA MET A 49 -1.58 16.01 -7.45
C MET A 49 -1.94 17.39 -6.92
N SER A 50 -2.46 17.49 -5.69
CA SER A 50 -2.76 18.77 -5.04
C SER A 50 -1.49 19.59 -4.76
N SER A 51 -0.39 18.90 -4.42
CA SER A 51 0.93 19.54 -4.31
C SER A 51 1.41 20.09 -5.66
N PHE A 52 1.22 19.34 -6.76
CA PHE A 52 1.53 19.85 -8.10
C PHE A 52 0.65 21.03 -8.50
N GLN A 53 -0.66 20.98 -8.22
CA GLN A 53 -1.56 22.11 -8.47
C GLN A 53 -1.10 23.40 -7.78
N THR A 54 -0.57 23.28 -6.56
CA THR A 54 -0.03 24.44 -5.81
C THR A 54 1.23 25.01 -6.45
N GLN A 55 2.03 24.17 -7.13
CA GLN A 55 3.25 24.57 -7.82
C GLN A 55 3.00 25.18 -9.20
N PHE A 56 1.86 24.88 -9.83
CA PHE A 56 1.47 25.36 -11.16
C PHE A 56 0.12 26.10 -11.11
N PRO A 57 0.03 27.24 -10.41
CA PRO A 57 -1.22 27.97 -10.21
C PRO A 57 -1.83 28.53 -11.50
N GLU A 58 -1.05 28.65 -12.58
CA GLU A 58 -1.49 29.09 -13.90
C GLU A 58 -2.32 28.04 -14.65
N VAL A 59 -2.25 26.78 -14.25
CA VAL A 59 -2.99 25.68 -14.88
C VAL A 59 -4.45 25.69 -14.40
N PRO A 60 -5.45 25.69 -15.29
CA PRO A 60 -6.86 25.74 -14.91
C PRO A 60 -7.28 24.58 -14.01
N ALA A 61 -8.17 24.85 -13.05
CA ALA A 61 -8.70 23.84 -12.12
C ALA A 61 -9.31 22.62 -12.83
N GLU A 62 -9.95 22.83 -13.98
CA GLU A 62 -10.56 21.76 -14.79
C GLU A 62 -9.55 20.69 -15.22
N PHE A 63 -8.31 21.09 -15.56
CA PHE A 63 -7.25 20.15 -15.89
C PHE A 63 -6.94 19.23 -14.69
N TRP A 64 -6.82 19.82 -13.50
CA TRP A 64 -6.54 19.08 -12.27
C TRP A 64 -7.69 18.16 -11.86
N GLU A 65 -8.94 18.58 -12.02
CA GLU A 65 -10.10 17.71 -11.80
C GLU A 65 -10.10 16.51 -12.74
N LYS A 66 -9.88 16.75 -14.05
CA LYS A 66 -9.76 15.68 -15.05
C LYS A 66 -8.60 14.75 -14.75
N ALA A 67 -7.47 15.27 -14.28
CA ALA A 67 -6.32 14.48 -13.89
C ALA A 67 -6.64 13.61 -12.67
N LYS A 68 -7.25 14.18 -11.61
CA LYS A 68 -7.61 13.44 -10.39
C LYS A 68 -8.61 12.33 -10.66
N ALA A 69 -9.53 12.54 -11.60
CA ALA A 69 -10.50 11.54 -12.05
C ALA A 69 -9.88 10.32 -12.76
N GLN A 70 -8.63 10.41 -13.22
CA GLN A 70 -7.91 9.26 -13.81
C GLN A 70 -7.37 8.31 -12.74
N VAL A 71 -7.26 8.74 -11.48
CA VAL A 71 -6.80 7.88 -10.39
C VAL A 71 -7.90 6.90 -10.01
N LYS A 72 -7.72 5.63 -10.36
CA LYS A 72 -8.66 4.56 -10.03
C LYS A 72 -8.10 3.64 -8.95
N PRO A 73 -8.78 3.49 -7.80
CA PRO A 73 -8.38 2.54 -6.75
C PRO A 73 -8.13 1.13 -7.28
N GLU A 74 -8.92 0.67 -8.24
CA GLU A 74 -8.84 -0.66 -8.84
C GLU A 74 -7.52 -0.88 -9.59
N GLU A 75 -7.01 0.14 -10.28
CA GLU A 75 -5.72 0.04 -11.00
C GLU A 75 -4.57 -0.10 -9.99
N ILE A 76 -4.63 0.60 -8.86
CA ILE A 76 -3.65 0.49 -7.77
C ILE A 76 -3.69 -0.92 -7.15
N ILE A 77 -4.88 -1.47 -6.93
CA ILE A 77 -5.04 -2.84 -6.44
C ILE A 77 -4.41 -3.82 -7.43
N ASN A 78 -4.75 -3.72 -8.72
CA ASN A 78 -4.24 -4.61 -9.76
C ASN A 78 -2.71 -4.60 -9.86
N LEU A 79 -2.08 -3.44 -9.71
CA LEU A 79 -0.61 -3.31 -9.66
C LEU A 79 0.01 -4.02 -8.44
N SER A 80 -0.74 -4.11 -7.35
CA SER A 80 -0.25 -4.65 -6.08
C SER A 80 -0.46 -6.16 -5.94
N ILE A 81 -1.44 -6.75 -6.64
CA ILE A 81 -1.72 -8.18 -6.62
C ILE A 81 -0.45 -9.05 -6.81
N PRO A 82 0.35 -8.87 -7.89
CA PRO A 82 1.54 -9.70 -8.09
C PRO A 82 2.61 -9.52 -7.01
N ILE A 83 2.64 -8.36 -6.33
CA ILE A 83 3.55 -8.11 -5.22
C ILE A 83 3.15 -8.98 -4.02
N TYR A 84 1.86 -8.95 -3.63
CA TYR A 84 1.36 -9.80 -2.54
C TYR A 84 1.49 -11.29 -2.87
N ALA A 85 1.20 -11.68 -4.12
CA ALA A 85 1.29 -13.06 -4.57
C ALA A 85 2.72 -13.64 -4.46
N LYS A 86 3.75 -12.79 -4.49
CA LYS A 86 5.15 -13.18 -4.29
C LYS A 86 5.49 -13.48 -2.83
N TYR A 87 4.88 -12.77 -1.88
CA TYR A 87 5.28 -12.82 -0.46
C TYR A 87 4.38 -13.67 0.42
N TYR A 88 3.14 -13.92 0.02
CA TYR A 88 2.18 -14.70 0.80
C TYR A 88 1.73 -15.94 0.04
N THR A 89 1.48 -17.05 0.71
CA THR A 89 0.75 -18.19 0.14
C THR A 89 -0.75 -17.89 0.08
N GLU A 90 -1.52 -18.73 -0.63
CA GLU A 90 -2.97 -18.56 -0.68
C GLU A 90 -3.62 -18.75 0.71
N GLU A 91 -3.12 -19.72 1.47
CA GLU A 91 -3.57 -20.03 2.84
C GLU A 91 -3.32 -18.85 3.79
N GLU A 92 -2.17 -18.20 3.68
CA GLU A 92 -1.84 -17.01 4.47
C GLU A 92 -2.76 -15.83 4.13
N ILE A 93 -3.09 -15.63 2.85
CA ILE A 93 -4.08 -14.61 2.43
C ILE A 93 -5.46 -14.92 3.02
N VAL A 94 -5.87 -16.19 3.06
CA VAL A 94 -7.14 -16.62 3.68
C VAL A 94 -7.14 -16.32 5.18
N GLU A 95 -6.06 -16.63 5.90
CA GLU A 95 -5.96 -16.33 7.33
C GLU A 95 -5.94 -14.81 7.61
N LEU A 96 -5.29 -14.01 6.75
CA LEU A 96 -5.36 -12.55 6.84
C LEU A 96 -6.78 -12.03 6.63
N LEU A 97 -7.49 -12.52 5.62
CA LEU A 97 -8.90 -12.17 5.38
C LEU A 97 -9.77 -12.51 6.59
N LYS A 98 -9.57 -13.69 7.19
CA LYS A 98 -10.28 -14.12 8.40
C LYS A 98 -9.98 -13.19 9.57
N PHE A 99 -8.72 -12.83 9.79
CA PHE A 99 -8.32 -11.88 10.82
C PHE A 99 -9.00 -10.52 10.63
N TYR A 100 -8.93 -9.94 9.42
CA TYR A 100 -9.52 -8.63 9.15
C TYR A 100 -11.05 -8.62 9.26
N LYS A 101 -11.72 -9.77 9.14
CA LYS A 101 -13.17 -9.91 9.39
C LYS A 101 -13.54 -9.94 10.88
N THR A 102 -12.58 -10.07 11.81
CA THR A 102 -12.85 -10.01 13.25
C THR A 102 -13.07 -8.57 13.74
N PRO A 103 -13.73 -8.36 14.91
CA PRO A 103 -13.86 -7.02 15.49
C PRO A 103 -12.52 -6.31 15.72
N ILE A 104 -11.48 -7.04 16.13
CA ILE A 104 -10.15 -6.46 16.32
C ILE A 104 -9.48 -6.12 14.99
N GLY A 105 -9.61 -6.98 13.97
CA GLY A 105 -9.08 -6.69 12.63
C GLY A 105 -9.74 -5.48 11.98
N GLN A 106 -11.07 -5.33 12.12
CA GLN A 106 -11.79 -4.14 11.69
C GLN A 106 -11.34 -2.89 12.46
N LYS A 107 -11.11 -2.99 13.78
CA LYS A 107 -10.55 -1.89 14.56
C LYS A 107 -9.18 -1.48 14.04
N VAL A 108 -8.30 -2.43 13.71
CA VAL A 108 -6.98 -2.14 13.12
C VAL A 108 -7.14 -1.30 11.85
N ILE A 109 -8.01 -1.69 10.92
CA ILE A 109 -8.27 -0.93 9.68
C ILE A 109 -8.70 0.51 9.99
N GLN A 110 -9.62 0.68 10.94
CA GLN A 110 -10.18 1.98 11.29
C GLN A 110 -9.17 2.91 11.96
N VAL A 111 -8.33 2.40 12.86
CA VAL A 111 -7.44 3.24 13.68
C VAL A 111 -6.05 3.42 13.08
N THR A 112 -5.61 2.55 12.17
CA THR A 112 -4.25 2.62 11.58
C THR A 112 -3.94 3.99 10.93
N PRO A 113 -4.82 4.61 10.13
CA PRO A 113 -4.53 5.92 9.54
C PRO A 113 -4.29 7.01 10.61
N GLN A 114 -5.07 6.99 11.69
CA GLN A 114 -4.91 7.92 12.81
C GLN A 114 -3.62 7.65 13.58
N LEU A 115 -3.34 6.39 13.90
CA LEU A 115 -2.08 5.98 14.56
C LEU A 115 -0.86 6.42 13.76
N MET A 116 -0.86 6.24 12.44
CA MET A 116 0.23 6.71 11.57
C MET A 116 0.39 8.23 11.64
N THR A 117 -0.73 8.96 11.58
CA THR A 117 -0.73 10.43 11.65
C THR A 117 -0.13 10.94 12.96
N GLU A 118 -0.61 10.42 14.09
CA GLU A 118 -0.11 10.79 15.43
C GLU A 118 1.35 10.38 15.62
N SER A 119 1.74 9.19 15.11
CA SER A 119 3.14 8.72 15.17
C SER A 119 4.09 9.63 14.40
N MET A 120 3.68 10.11 13.22
CA MET A 120 4.46 11.06 12.44
C MET A 120 4.62 12.40 13.15
N GLU A 121 3.57 12.91 13.80
CA GLU A 121 3.62 14.14 14.59
C GLU A 121 4.57 14.01 15.79
N ALA A 122 4.45 12.91 16.54
CA ALA A 122 5.36 12.60 17.64
C ALA A 122 6.82 12.54 17.17
N GLY A 123 7.09 11.87 16.05
CA GLY A 123 8.42 11.80 15.43
C GLY A 123 8.96 13.16 15.01
N ARG A 124 8.13 14.05 14.44
CA ARG A 124 8.51 15.42 14.09
C ARG A 124 8.88 16.24 15.33
N SER A 125 8.07 16.15 16.39
CA SER A 125 8.32 16.85 17.65
C SER A 125 9.63 16.41 18.30
N TRP A 126 9.85 15.09 18.38
CA TRP A 126 11.10 14.53 18.87
C TRP A 126 12.31 14.96 18.02
N GLY A 127 12.18 14.90 16.69
CA GLY A 127 13.25 15.29 15.77
C GLY A 127 13.64 16.76 15.88
N LYS A 128 12.65 17.65 16.05
CA LYS A 128 12.90 19.08 16.31
C LYS A 128 13.71 19.29 17.59
N LYS A 129 13.29 18.66 18.69
CA LYS A 129 14.00 18.74 19.97
C LYS A 129 15.42 18.20 19.89
N LEU A 130 15.62 17.10 19.17
CA LEU A 130 16.95 16.55 18.92
C LEU A 130 17.84 17.54 18.15
N ALA A 131 17.31 18.15 17.09
CA ALA A 131 18.04 19.14 16.29
C ALA A 131 18.42 20.38 17.13
N GLU A 132 17.51 20.89 17.95
CA GLU A 132 17.78 22.01 18.87
C GLU A 132 18.93 21.67 19.84
N ASN A 133 18.90 20.48 20.44
CA ASN A 133 19.97 20.03 21.34
C ASN A 133 21.33 19.90 20.62
N ILE A 134 21.34 19.32 19.41
CA ILE A 134 22.57 19.19 18.61
C ILE A 134 23.12 20.57 18.25
N ILE A 135 22.29 21.50 17.80
CA ILE A 135 22.72 22.86 17.46
C ILE A 135 23.31 23.55 18.70
N GLN A 136 22.69 23.39 19.86
CA GLN A 136 23.20 23.93 21.12
C GLN A 136 24.59 23.36 21.45
N GLU A 137 24.78 22.04 21.34
CA GLU A 137 26.09 21.40 21.58
C GLU A 137 27.15 21.86 20.57
N LEU A 138 26.78 22.01 19.29
CA LEU A 138 27.68 22.52 18.26
C LEU A 138 28.14 23.95 18.56
N LYS A 139 27.24 24.80 19.08
CA LYS A 139 27.56 26.17 19.51
C LYS A 139 28.51 26.17 20.70
N GLU A 140 28.24 25.37 21.73
CA GLU A 140 29.08 25.25 22.93
C GLU A 140 30.50 24.77 22.61
N LYS A 141 30.64 23.90 21.60
CA LYS A 141 31.95 23.39 21.15
C LYS A 141 32.64 24.28 20.11
N GLY A 142 32.02 25.40 19.71
CA GLY A 142 32.58 26.32 18.72
C GLY A 142 32.63 25.75 17.29
N TYR A 143 31.81 24.75 16.98
CA TYR A 143 31.73 24.16 15.64
C TYR A 143 30.80 24.93 14.70
N THR A 144 29.98 25.85 15.21
CA THR A 144 29.19 26.77 14.39
C THR A 144 29.95 28.07 14.16
N ARG A 145 30.04 28.51 12.90
CA ARG A 145 30.42 29.89 12.57
C ARG A 145 29.23 30.80 12.90
N GLU A 146 29.21 31.35 14.10
CA GLU A 146 28.73 32.72 14.30
C GLU A 146 29.95 33.66 14.23
#